data_AF-G8BB82-F1
#
_entry.id   AF-G8BB82-F1
#
_cell.length_a   1.000
_cell.length_b   1.000
_cell.length_c   1.000
_cell.angle_alpha   90.00
_cell.angle_beta   90.00
_cell.angle_gamma   90.00
#
_symmetry.space_group_name_H-M   'P 1'
#
loop_
_entity.id
_entity.type
_entity.pdbx_description
1 polymer ?
#
loop_
_entity_poly.entity_id
_entity_poly.type
_entity_poly.pdbx_seq_one_letter_code
_entity_poly.pdbx_strand_id
1 'polypeptide(L)'
;MSKQDNKELNPYIPKYIISKPWYNEKEAASTDPSEGQTDYLSHQRKTSEIVDHSLPQVGQGINDERQNGVRNASNDENYDTKRDRWFGYSTEEWLAKVKNWNEKNDVKVINARHKIDDDNDDSDDTDYELELNELGLDKKDVMQNIKEDPMEKMLRDRQDVPAYIHNITSRLDAKIRIEYDPKSRLAKDPTKGILNDKNQFVKKLEGDAKDLKTLQAFAWDLNKKNEQQRLMSQVEGAGAGAGAIDETGANVNVTDVNDSLEANPTLMLMREREQKEAAKQKSIAKQRKLFEMYGGGDEETSIKSRNSSDGK
;
A
#
# COMPACT_ATOMS: atom_id res chain seq x y z
N MET A 1 8.60 -0.18 -16.33
CA MET A 1 7.78 -0.66 -17.47
C MET A 1 7.61 0.50 -18.43
N SER A 2 8.24 0.42 -19.60
CA SER A 2 8.13 1.43 -20.65
C SER A 2 6.67 1.44 -21.13
N LYS A 3 5.93 2.54 -20.91
CA LYS A 3 4.70 2.81 -21.66
C LYS A 3 5.14 2.98 -23.10
N GLN A 4 4.98 1.95 -23.92
CA GLN A 4 5.14 2.09 -25.35
C GLN A 4 4.00 2.99 -25.84
N ASP A 5 4.39 4.16 -26.33
CA ASP A 5 3.56 5.20 -26.92
C ASP A 5 2.98 4.76 -28.25
N ASN A 6 2.13 3.73 -28.26
CA ASN A 6 1.18 3.57 -29.35
C ASN A 6 0.18 4.72 -29.17
N LYS A 7 0.43 5.84 -29.85
CA LYS A 7 -0.39 7.05 -29.86
C LYS A 7 -1.70 6.77 -30.61
N GLU A 8 -2.52 5.93 -30.04
CA GLU A 8 -3.85 5.65 -30.54
C GLU A 8 -4.69 6.94 -30.50
N LEU A 9 -5.44 7.16 -31.57
CA LEU A 9 -6.34 8.31 -31.68
C LEU A 9 -7.39 8.20 -30.57
N ASN A 10 -7.39 9.15 -29.64
CA ASN A 10 -8.39 9.14 -28.58
C ASN A 10 -9.77 9.50 -29.19
N PRO A 11 -10.76 8.59 -29.14
CA PRO A 11 -12.07 8.81 -29.76
C PRO A 11 -12.88 9.94 -29.10
N TYR A 12 -12.53 10.33 -27.88
CA TYR A 12 -13.22 11.37 -27.13
C TYR A 12 -12.78 12.79 -27.50
N ILE A 13 -11.71 12.95 -28.30
CA ILE A 13 -11.26 14.27 -28.73
C ILE A 13 -12.12 14.73 -29.92
N PRO A 14 -12.79 15.89 -29.83
CA PRO A 14 -13.54 16.44 -30.94
C PRO A 14 -12.70 16.64 -32.21
N LYS A 15 -13.33 16.41 -33.38
CA LYS A 15 -12.67 16.50 -34.69
C LYS A 15 -11.94 17.83 -34.94
N TYR A 16 -12.50 18.95 -34.47
CA TYR A 16 -11.90 20.28 -34.68
C TYR A 16 -10.60 20.49 -33.90
N ILE A 17 -10.36 19.74 -32.82
CA ILE A 17 -9.09 19.76 -32.09
C ILE A 17 -8.05 18.91 -32.81
N ILE A 18 -8.48 17.76 -33.36
CA ILE A 18 -7.64 16.83 -34.11
C ILE A 18 -7.18 17.43 -35.45
N SER A 19 -8.08 18.14 -36.14
CA SER A 19 -7.78 18.71 -37.45
C SER A 19 -6.67 19.76 -37.35
N LYS A 20 -5.58 19.55 -38.07
CA LYS A 20 -4.51 20.54 -38.23
C LYS A 20 -5.02 21.67 -39.12
N PRO A 21 -4.83 22.94 -38.73
CA PRO A 21 -5.16 24.06 -39.59
C PRO A 21 -4.17 24.18 -40.77
N TRP A 22 -4.63 24.72 -41.89
CA TRP A 22 -3.90 24.78 -43.16
C TRP A 22 -2.51 25.46 -43.07
N TYR A 23 -2.33 26.41 -42.15
CA TYR A 23 -1.07 27.15 -41.98
C TYR A 23 0.03 26.32 -41.29
N ASN A 24 -0.32 25.21 -40.64
CA ASN A 24 0.66 24.31 -40.01
C ASN A 24 1.24 23.27 -40.99
N GLU A 25 0.68 23.12 -42.19
CA GLU A 25 1.15 22.13 -43.18
C GLU A 25 2.47 22.54 -43.85
N LYS A 26 2.83 23.83 -43.82
CA LYS A 26 4.04 24.34 -44.50
C LYS A 26 5.36 23.94 -43.83
N GLU A 27 5.34 23.52 -42.57
CA GLU A 27 6.54 23.03 -41.86
C GLU A 27 6.78 21.53 -42.07
N ALA A 28 5.82 20.78 -42.64
CA ALA A 28 5.92 19.34 -42.83
C ALA A 28 6.52 18.91 -44.19
N ALA A 29 6.92 19.86 -45.05
CA ALA A 29 7.51 19.56 -46.36
C ALA A 29 9.02 19.21 -46.31
N SER A 30 9.63 19.24 -45.13
CA SER A 30 11.02 18.81 -44.91
C SER A 30 11.08 17.73 -43.84
N THR A 31 11.28 16.48 -44.27
CA THR A 31 11.94 15.34 -43.60
C THR A 31 11.15 14.04 -43.83
N ASP A 32 11.89 13.01 -44.21
CA ASP A 32 11.50 11.69 -44.69
C ASP A 32 10.31 11.00 -44.01
N PRO A 33 9.55 10.17 -44.75
CA PRO A 33 8.37 9.46 -44.23
C PRO A 33 8.72 8.19 -43.41
N SER A 34 9.98 7.98 -43.00
CA SER A 34 10.44 6.68 -42.49
C SER A 34 10.71 6.59 -40.98
N GLU A 35 10.39 7.58 -40.15
CA GLU A 35 10.54 7.45 -38.70
C GLU A 35 9.31 7.93 -37.93
N GLY A 36 8.69 7.01 -37.17
CA GLY A 36 7.88 7.28 -35.99
C GLY A 36 6.69 8.23 -36.13
N GLN A 37 5.49 7.67 -36.38
CA GLN A 37 4.16 8.28 -36.19
C GLN A 37 4.17 9.70 -35.60
N THR A 38 4.09 10.71 -36.48
CA THR A 38 4.01 12.12 -36.10
C THR A 38 2.85 12.32 -35.13
N ASP A 39 3.09 12.97 -33.99
CA ASP A 39 2.05 13.32 -33.03
C ASP A 39 0.89 14.09 -33.71
N TYR A 40 -0.31 13.51 -33.69
CA TYR A 40 -1.49 14.08 -34.36
C TYR A 40 -1.99 15.38 -33.71
N LEU A 41 -1.58 15.67 -32.46
CA LEU A 41 -1.90 16.90 -31.73
C LEU A 41 -0.70 17.85 -31.59
N SER A 42 0.35 17.66 -32.40
CA SER A 42 1.53 18.54 -32.41
C SER A 42 1.18 20.03 -32.48
N HIS A 43 0.14 20.40 -33.26
CA HIS A 43 -0.32 21.78 -33.41
C HIS A 43 -0.97 22.39 -32.16
N GLN A 44 -1.35 21.57 -31.18
CA GLN A 44 -1.97 22.03 -29.93
C GLN A 44 -0.94 22.25 -28.82
N ARG A 45 0.32 21.87 -29.03
CA ARG A 45 1.37 21.99 -28.02
C ARG A 45 2.07 23.34 -28.14
N LYS A 46 2.30 24.00 -26.99
CA LYS A 46 3.03 25.29 -26.93
C LYS A 46 4.52 25.10 -27.25
N THR A 47 5.08 23.99 -26.80
CA THR A 47 6.42 23.51 -27.14
C THR A 47 6.25 22.23 -27.95
N SER A 48 7.17 21.91 -28.86
CA SER A 48 7.14 20.64 -29.62
C SER A 48 7.24 19.40 -28.73
N GLU A 49 7.57 19.58 -27.45
CA GLU A 49 7.74 18.53 -26.45
C GLU A 49 6.45 18.25 -25.65
N ILE A 50 6.30 16.99 -25.22
CA ILE A 50 5.20 16.54 -24.38
C ILE A 50 5.55 16.83 -22.92
N VAL A 51 4.95 17.88 -22.35
CA VAL A 51 5.11 18.18 -20.92
C VAL A 51 4.18 17.28 -20.10
N ASP A 52 4.76 16.46 -19.21
CA ASP A 52 3.99 15.64 -18.27
C ASP A 52 3.62 16.45 -17.03
N HIS A 53 2.33 16.76 -16.89
CA HIS A 53 1.78 17.47 -15.72
C HIS A 53 1.40 16.54 -14.56
N SER A 54 1.58 15.22 -14.71
CA SER A 54 1.39 14.28 -13.59
C SER A 54 2.56 14.31 -12.61
N LEU A 55 3.72 14.75 -13.07
CA LEU A 55 4.91 14.95 -12.25
C LEU A 55 4.98 16.40 -11.76
N PRO A 56 5.28 16.64 -10.48
CA PRO A 56 5.52 17.98 -9.99
C PRO A 56 6.80 18.53 -10.64
N GLN A 57 6.71 19.75 -11.16
CA GLN A 57 7.87 20.46 -11.71
C GLN A 57 8.57 21.22 -10.60
N VAL A 58 9.90 21.14 -10.57
CA VAL A 58 10.73 21.97 -9.70
C VAL A 58 10.74 23.41 -10.25
N GLY A 59 10.82 24.38 -9.35
CA GLY A 59 10.99 25.78 -9.76
C GLY A 59 12.28 25.96 -10.56
N GLN A 60 12.26 26.87 -11.55
CA GLN A 60 13.41 27.15 -12.42
C GLN A 60 14.58 27.86 -11.72
N GLY A 61 14.43 28.19 -10.43
CA GLY A 61 15.39 28.96 -9.64
C GLY A 61 15.08 30.46 -9.63
N ILE A 62 15.99 31.23 -9.05
CA ILE A 62 15.94 32.69 -8.98
C ILE A 62 17.21 33.23 -9.65
N ASN A 63 17.05 34.02 -10.69
CA ASN A 63 18.15 34.64 -11.43
C ASN A 63 17.97 36.17 -11.43
N ASP A 64 18.78 36.86 -10.64
CA ASP A 64 18.72 38.33 -10.51
C ASP A 64 19.76 39.00 -11.42
N GLU A 65 19.45 39.09 -12.72
CA GLU A 65 20.33 39.78 -13.66
C GLU A 65 20.18 41.32 -13.55
N ARG A 66 21.30 42.01 -13.30
CA ARG A 66 21.38 43.47 -13.33
C ARG A 66 22.22 43.92 -14.52
N GLN A 67 21.66 44.79 -15.36
CA GLN A 67 22.39 45.48 -16.41
C GLN A 67 22.55 46.95 -16.01
N ASN A 68 23.79 47.43 -15.89
CA ASN A 68 24.11 48.81 -15.51
C ASN A 68 23.44 49.28 -14.20
N GLY A 69 23.31 48.38 -13.21
CA GLY A 69 22.73 48.70 -11.91
C GLY A 69 21.20 48.74 -11.88
N VAL A 70 20.53 48.61 -13.03
CA VAL A 70 19.07 48.50 -13.14
C VAL A 70 18.69 47.05 -13.42
N ARG A 71 17.49 46.63 -12.98
CA ARG A 71 16.95 45.31 -13.34
C ARG A 71 16.92 45.20 -14.86
N ASN A 72 17.41 44.09 -15.42
CA ASN A 72 17.29 43.86 -16.86
C ASN A 72 15.83 43.54 -17.22
N ALA A 73 15.01 44.58 -17.39
CA ALA A 73 13.58 44.46 -17.65
C ALA A 73 13.25 43.89 -19.04
N SER A 74 14.25 43.66 -19.89
CA SER A 74 14.04 43.26 -21.30
C SER A 74 13.73 41.77 -21.48
N ASN A 75 14.10 40.91 -20.53
CA ASN A 75 13.91 39.46 -20.64
C ASN A 75 12.80 38.89 -19.74
N ASP A 76 12.56 39.46 -18.55
CA ASP A 76 11.66 38.86 -17.56
C ASP A 76 10.37 39.68 -17.37
N GLU A 77 9.40 39.39 -18.23
CA GLU A 77 8.06 39.97 -18.21
C GLU A 77 7.17 39.42 -17.07
N ASN A 78 7.62 38.39 -16.35
CA ASN A 78 6.80 37.69 -15.36
C ASN A 78 6.35 38.62 -14.23
N TYR A 79 5.07 38.49 -13.86
CA TYR A 79 4.41 39.34 -12.87
C TYR A 79 5.13 39.29 -11.51
N ASP A 80 5.56 38.09 -11.12
CA ASP A 80 6.23 37.83 -9.84
C ASP A 80 7.63 38.46 -9.81
N THR A 81 8.45 38.28 -10.86
CA THR A 81 9.80 38.87 -10.95
C THR A 81 9.76 40.40 -10.89
N LYS A 82 8.79 41.04 -11.56
CA LYS A 82 8.63 42.51 -11.54
C LYS A 82 8.26 43.04 -10.16
N ARG A 83 7.49 42.27 -9.38
CA ARG A 83 7.00 42.66 -8.05
C ARG A 83 7.79 42.05 -6.90
N ASP A 84 8.88 41.37 -7.20
CA ASP A 84 9.67 40.76 -6.15
C ASP A 84 10.29 41.85 -5.26
N ARG A 85 9.85 41.84 -4.01
CA ARG A 85 10.32 42.70 -2.93
C ARG A 85 11.76 42.35 -2.53
N TRP A 86 12.16 41.10 -2.74
CA TRP A 86 13.46 40.56 -2.35
C TRP A 86 14.46 40.48 -3.50
N PHE A 87 14.15 41.08 -4.65
CA PHE A 87 15.08 41.12 -5.79
C PHE A 87 16.41 41.78 -5.40
N GLY A 88 17.52 41.14 -5.74
CA GLY A 88 18.86 41.63 -5.48
C GLY A 88 19.23 41.58 -3.99
N TYR A 89 18.50 40.82 -3.18
CA TYR A 89 18.79 40.58 -1.77
C TYR A 89 20.16 39.91 -1.59
N SER A 90 20.97 40.46 -0.67
CA SER A 90 22.27 39.90 -0.31
C SER A 90 22.18 39.06 0.96
N THR A 91 22.97 37.99 1.04
CA THR A 91 23.06 37.13 2.22
C THR A 91 23.68 37.82 3.44
N GLU A 92 24.37 38.96 3.26
CA GLU A 92 25.01 39.71 4.34
C GLU A 92 24.01 40.17 5.41
N GLU A 93 22.83 40.66 5.02
CA GLU A 93 21.79 41.07 5.95
C GLU A 93 21.27 39.89 6.79
N TRP A 94 21.18 38.70 6.19
CA TRP A 94 20.80 37.48 6.89
C TRP A 94 21.89 37.05 7.88
N LEU A 95 23.15 37.08 7.47
CA LEU A 95 24.28 36.74 8.33
C LEU A 95 24.34 37.65 9.57
N ALA A 96 24.07 38.95 9.40
CA ALA A 96 23.98 39.88 10.53
C ALA A 96 22.84 39.51 11.50
N LYS A 97 21.67 39.10 10.99
CA LYS A 97 20.55 38.63 11.83
C LYS A 97 20.90 37.34 12.58
N VAL A 98 21.56 36.39 11.92
CA VAL A 98 22.03 35.14 12.54
C VAL A 98 23.04 35.45 13.66
N LYS A 99 23.99 36.36 13.41
CA LYS A 99 24.96 36.80 14.42
C LYS A 99 24.27 37.37 15.66
N ASN A 100 23.34 38.32 15.47
CA ASN A 100 22.60 38.92 16.58
C ASN A 100 21.74 37.90 17.35
N TRP A 101 21.22 36.88 16.66
CA TRP A 101 20.47 35.80 17.30
C TRP A 101 21.37 34.90 18.15
N ASN A 102 22.54 34.53 17.63
CA ASN A 102 23.54 33.77 18.37
C ASN A 102 24.01 34.53 19.62
N GLU A 103 24.36 35.81 19.49
CA GLU A 103 24.77 36.65 20.62
C GLU A 103 23.70 36.68 21.73
N LYS A 104 22.42 36.79 21.36
CA LYS A 104 21.31 36.76 22.32
C LYS A 104 21.15 35.40 23.00
N ASN A 105 21.39 34.30 22.28
CA ASN A 105 21.33 32.96 22.87
C ASN A 105 22.51 32.70 23.80
N ASP A 106 23.71 33.15 23.43
CA ASP A 106 24.90 33.02 24.27
C ASP A 106 24.69 33.77 25.59
N VAL A 107 24.12 34.98 25.54
CA VAL A 107 23.73 35.72 26.76
C VAL A 107 22.68 34.97 27.58
N LYS A 108 21.68 34.35 26.96
CA LYS A 108 20.70 33.53 27.69
C LYS A 108 21.34 32.32 28.36
N VAL A 109 22.25 31.63 27.69
CA VAL A 109 22.97 30.48 28.25
C VAL A 109 23.90 30.92 29.38
N ILE A 110 24.61 32.03 29.22
CA ILE A 110 25.46 32.61 30.27
C ILE A 110 24.61 33.01 31.48
N ASN A 111 23.49 33.71 31.29
CA ASN A 111 22.59 34.09 32.38
C ASN A 111 21.95 32.87 33.05
N ALA A 112 21.60 31.82 32.30
CA ALA A 112 21.11 30.57 32.88
C ALA A 112 22.19 29.86 33.71
N ARG A 113 23.46 29.87 33.26
CA ARG A 113 24.60 29.34 34.03
C ARG A 113 24.89 30.19 35.27
N HIS A 114 24.85 31.51 35.14
CA HIS A 114 25.05 32.42 36.27
C HIS A 114 23.98 32.23 37.35
N LYS A 115 22.72 32.00 36.97
CA LYS A 115 21.67 31.63 37.94
C LYS A 115 21.99 30.34 38.68
N ILE A 116 22.44 29.31 37.97
CA ILE A 116 22.86 28.03 38.59
C ILE A 116 24.05 28.22 39.56
N ASP A 117 24.97 29.15 39.26
CA ASP A 117 26.12 29.43 40.13
C ASP A 117 25.74 30.29 41.37
N ASP A 118 24.75 31.19 41.24
CA ASP A 118 24.22 32.08 42.30
C ASP A 118 23.21 31.35 43.24
N ASP A 119 22.61 30.25 42.77
CA ASP A 119 21.65 29.41 43.53
C ASP A 119 22.34 28.33 44.43
N ASN A 120 23.67 28.36 44.58
CA ASN A 120 24.38 27.47 45.55
C ASN A 120 24.14 27.85 47.04
N ASP A 121 23.20 28.76 47.34
CA ASP A 121 22.81 29.15 48.70
C ASP A 121 21.35 28.77 49.06
N ASP A 122 20.59 28.13 48.15
CA ASP A 122 19.24 27.60 48.46
C ASP A 122 19.23 26.06 48.50
N SER A 123 19.33 25.53 49.72
CA SER A 123 19.35 24.12 50.13
C SER A 123 18.03 23.35 49.92
N ASP A 124 17.03 23.94 49.26
CA ASP A 124 15.64 23.44 49.23
C ASP A 124 15.28 22.74 47.90
N ASP A 125 16.24 22.41 47.02
CA ASP A 125 15.94 21.76 45.72
C ASP A 125 15.95 20.21 45.76
N THR A 126 16.50 19.61 46.82
CA THR A 126 16.68 18.14 46.93
C THR A 126 15.41 17.35 47.28
N ASP A 127 14.44 17.99 47.94
CA ASP A 127 13.17 17.36 48.34
C ASP A 127 12.17 17.34 47.18
N TYR A 128 12.09 18.40 46.38
CA TYR A 128 11.21 18.46 45.20
C TYR A 128 11.54 17.38 44.15
N GLU A 129 12.82 17.03 43.96
CA GLU A 129 13.21 15.97 43.01
C GLU A 129 12.77 14.57 43.49
N LEU A 130 12.73 14.36 44.81
CA LEU A 130 12.26 13.10 45.40
C LEU A 130 10.73 12.97 45.27
N GLU A 131 10.00 14.05 45.51
CA GLU A 131 8.53 14.10 45.36
C GLU A 131 8.10 13.88 43.90
N LEU A 132 8.83 14.44 42.92
CA LEU A 132 8.58 14.20 41.50
C LEU A 132 8.74 12.72 41.12
N ASN A 133 9.79 12.09 41.64
CA ASN A 133 10.07 10.68 41.40
C ASN A 133 9.02 9.78 42.06
N GLU A 134 8.53 10.14 43.26
CA GLU A 134 7.43 9.46 43.94
C GLU A 134 6.11 9.57 43.17
N LEU A 135 5.85 10.73 42.54
CA LEU A 135 4.68 10.97 41.70
C LEU A 135 4.83 10.38 40.27
N GLY A 136 6.03 9.90 39.91
CA GLY A 136 6.35 9.35 38.60
C GLY A 136 6.42 10.39 37.48
N LEU A 137 6.67 11.67 37.81
CA LEU A 137 6.88 12.75 36.84
C LEU A 137 8.37 13.06 36.70
N ASP A 138 8.83 13.28 35.46
CA ASP A 138 10.18 13.79 35.22
C ASP A 138 10.20 15.33 35.37
N LYS A 139 11.36 15.91 35.75
CA LYS A 139 11.60 17.37 35.75
C LYS A 139 11.25 18.04 34.40
N LYS A 140 11.33 17.27 33.31
CA LYS A 140 10.95 17.69 31.96
C LYS A 140 9.44 17.83 31.77
N ASP A 141 8.63 17.04 32.47
CA ASP A 141 7.17 17.10 32.40
C ASP A 141 6.63 18.29 33.19
N VAL A 142 7.33 18.71 34.25
CA VAL A 142 7.00 19.91 35.03
C VAL A 142 7.49 21.19 34.36
N MET A 143 8.67 21.17 33.75
CA MET A 143 9.22 22.31 33.00
C MET A 143 8.50 22.53 31.66
N GLN A 144 7.95 21.48 31.07
CA GLN A 144 7.01 21.60 29.96
C GLN A 144 5.63 21.95 30.50
N ASN A 145 5.48 23.18 31.00
CA ASN A 145 4.18 23.85 31.16
C ASN A 145 3.51 24.15 29.80
N ILE A 146 3.69 23.28 28.79
CA ILE A 146 2.76 23.23 27.68
C ILE A 146 1.64 22.32 28.17
N LYS A 147 0.76 22.91 28.98
CA LYS A 147 -0.59 22.39 29.15
C LYS A 147 -1.26 22.55 27.79
N GLU A 148 -0.88 21.71 26.81
CA GLU A 148 -1.66 21.56 25.60
C GLU A 148 -3.02 21.09 26.09
N ASP A 149 -4.05 21.89 25.89
CA ASP A 149 -5.39 21.42 26.18
C ASP A 149 -5.54 20.09 25.41
N PRO A 150 -6.01 19.00 26.04
CA PRO A 150 -6.14 17.73 25.34
C PRO A 150 -7.05 17.84 24.11
N MET A 151 -7.86 18.90 24.02
CA MET A 151 -8.65 19.30 22.85
C MET A 151 -7.86 20.02 21.75
N GLU A 152 -6.74 20.68 22.05
CA GLU A 152 -5.86 21.34 21.08
C GLU A 152 -4.85 20.38 20.44
N LYS A 153 -4.74 19.15 20.98
CA LYS A 153 -3.91 18.11 20.38
C LYS A 153 -4.38 17.83 18.95
N MET A 154 -3.46 17.91 18.00
CA MET A 154 -3.73 17.54 16.62
C MET A 154 -4.30 16.12 16.57
N LEU A 155 -5.34 15.89 15.75
CA LEU A 155 -5.93 14.56 15.53
C LEU A 155 -4.93 13.53 14.98
N ARG A 156 -3.84 14.00 14.37
CA ARG A 156 -2.79 13.15 13.83
C ARG A 156 -1.86 12.68 14.95
N ASP A 157 -1.81 11.37 15.15
CA ASP A 157 -0.80 10.76 16.00
C ASP A 157 0.60 10.97 15.43
N ARG A 158 1.46 11.60 16.22
CA ARG A 158 2.87 11.87 15.83
C ARG A 158 3.72 10.60 15.83
N GLN A 159 3.29 9.56 16.53
CA GLN A 159 3.98 8.27 16.61
C GLN A 159 3.72 7.39 15.39
N ASP A 160 2.61 7.61 14.66
CA ASP A 160 2.31 6.87 13.42
C ASP A 160 2.95 7.56 12.20
N VAL A 161 3.86 6.85 11.54
CA VAL A 161 4.58 7.34 10.36
C VAL A 161 3.82 6.88 9.11
N PRO A 162 3.30 7.79 8.27
CA PRO A 162 2.53 7.42 7.11
C PRO A 162 3.40 6.73 6.05
N ALA A 163 2.78 5.82 5.30
CA ALA A 163 3.48 4.92 4.39
C ALA A 163 4.33 5.62 3.31
N TYR A 164 3.88 6.78 2.80
CA TYR A 164 4.60 7.51 1.75
C TYR A 164 5.95 8.07 2.24
N ILE A 165 6.14 8.26 3.57
CA ILE A 165 7.41 8.75 4.13
C ILE A 165 8.48 7.67 4.09
N HIS A 166 8.12 6.39 4.21
CA HIS A 166 9.07 5.28 4.17
C HIS A 166 9.86 5.22 2.85
N ASN A 167 9.35 5.83 1.78
CA ASN A 167 10.03 5.87 0.48
C ASN A 167 10.97 7.07 0.29
N ILE A 168 10.92 8.10 1.13
CA ILE A 168 11.72 9.32 0.94
C ILE A 168 13.21 9.01 1.10
N THR A 169 13.54 8.14 2.05
CA THR A 169 14.92 7.72 2.34
C THR A 169 15.36 6.50 1.53
N SER A 170 14.45 5.82 0.85
CA SER A 170 14.79 4.61 0.08
C SER A 170 15.41 4.98 -1.27
N ARG A 171 16.54 4.33 -1.62
CA ARG A 171 17.23 4.54 -2.91
C ARG A 171 16.34 4.15 -4.08
N LEU A 172 16.43 4.85 -5.22
CA LEU A 172 15.60 4.60 -6.41
C LEU A 172 15.60 3.11 -6.81
N ASP A 173 16.74 2.44 -6.68
CA ASP A 173 16.93 1.04 -7.06
C ASP A 173 16.70 0.04 -5.92
N ALA A 174 16.19 0.47 -4.76
CA ALA A 174 15.93 -0.43 -3.65
C ALA A 174 14.86 -1.47 -4.06
N LYS A 175 15.18 -2.76 -3.85
CA LYS A 175 14.35 -3.91 -4.22
C LYS A 175 12.95 -3.94 -3.57
N ILE A 176 12.74 -3.15 -2.51
CA ILE A 176 11.47 -3.05 -1.79
C ILE A 176 11.11 -1.56 -1.71
N ARG A 177 10.24 -1.12 -2.62
CA ARG A 177 9.59 0.20 -2.58
C ARG A 177 8.11 0.00 -2.25
N ILE A 178 7.60 0.80 -1.31
CA ILE A 178 6.20 0.74 -0.89
C ILE A 178 5.43 1.82 -1.65
N GLU A 179 4.81 1.51 -2.77
CA GLU A 179 4.05 2.53 -3.50
C GLU A 179 2.82 2.97 -2.70
N TYR A 180 2.57 4.26 -2.61
CA TYR A 180 1.42 4.81 -1.89
C TYR A 180 0.42 5.40 -2.87
N ASP A 181 -0.83 4.93 -2.83
CA ASP A 181 -1.94 5.56 -3.53
C ASP A 181 -2.60 6.61 -2.61
N PRO A 182 -2.47 7.92 -2.88
CA PRO A 182 -3.05 8.97 -2.05
C PRO A 182 -4.58 8.98 -2.07
N LYS A 183 -5.22 8.40 -3.11
CA LYS A 183 -6.69 8.38 -3.23
C LYS A 183 -7.31 7.37 -2.26
N SER A 184 -6.84 6.13 -2.29
CA SER A 184 -7.33 5.06 -1.42
C SER A 184 -6.57 4.95 -0.11
N ARG A 185 -5.48 5.72 0.06
CA ARG A 185 -4.53 5.65 1.18
C ARG A 185 -3.91 4.26 1.36
N LEU A 186 -3.79 3.51 0.27
CA LEU A 186 -3.27 2.14 0.27
C LEU A 186 -1.77 2.11 -0.01
N ALA A 187 -1.03 1.48 0.88
CA ALA A 187 0.37 1.12 0.68
C ALA A 187 0.46 -0.22 -0.06
N LYS A 188 0.95 -0.20 -1.30
CA LYS A 188 1.20 -1.39 -2.12
C LYS A 188 2.56 -1.96 -1.73
N ASP A 189 2.52 -2.91 -0.83
CA ASP A 189 3.69 -3.61 -0.32
C ASP A 189 3.79 -5.00 -1.01
N PRO A 190 4.92 -5.34 -1.67
CA PRO A 190 5.10 -6.65 -2.32
C PRO A 190 5.09 -7.82 -1.33
N THR A 191 5.32 -7.57 -0.03
CA THR A 191 5.21 -8.61 0.99
C THR A 191 3.74 -8.95 1.26
N LYS A 192 2.87 -7.95 1.37
CA LYS A 192 1.44 -8.07 1.71
C LYS A 192 0.54 -8.37 0.51
N GLY A 193 1.00 -8.13 -0.71
CA GLY A 193 0.18 -8.25 -1.91
C GLY A 193 1.00 -8.47 -3.17
N ILE A 194 0.29 -8.61 -4.27
CA ILE A 194 0.84 -8.71 -5.62
C ILE A 194 0.09 -7.76 -6.55
N LEU A 195 0.78 -7.28 -7.57
CA LEU A 195 0.17 -6.51 -8.65
C LEU A 195 -0.31 -7.49 -9.72
N ASN A 196 -1.60 -7.46 -10.05
CA ASN A 196 -2.20 -8.27 -11.11
C ASN A 196 -1.83 -7.70 -12.50
N ASP A 197 -2.05 -8.47 -13.56
CA ASP A 197 -1.76 -8.08 -14.96
C ASP A 197 -2.48 -6.81 -15.42
N LYS A 198 -3.61 -6.49 -14.75
CA LYS A 198 -4.37 -5.24 -14.95
C LYS A 198 -3.83 -4.06 -14.11
N ASN A 199 -2.61 -4.16 -13.58
CA ASN A 199 -2.00 -3.18 -12.67
C ASN A 199 -2.82 -2.91 -11.39
N GLN A 200 -3.63 -3.88 -10.95
CA GLN A 200 -4.42 -3.78 -9.71
C GLN A 200 -3.69 -4.47 -8.57
N PHE A 201 -3.57 -3.78 -7.43
CA PHE A 201 -2.93 -4.38 -6.25
C PHE A 201 -3.94 -5.26 -5.52
N VAL A 202 -3.61 -6.56 -5.41
CA VAL A 202 -4.41 -7.56 -4.71
C VAL A 202 -3.63 -8.03 -3.48
N LYS A 203 -4.27 -7.99 -2.32
CA LYS A 203 -3.67 -8.48 -1.07
C LYS A 203 -3.51 -10.01 -1.13
N LYS A 204 -2.43 -10.53 -0.56
CA LYS A 204 -2.27 -11.96 -0.34
C LYS A 204 -3.28 -12.41 0.70
N LEU A 205 -3.83 -13.61 0.52
CA LEU A 205 -4.79 -14.19 1.47
C LEU A 205 -4.00 -14.89 2.58
N GLU A 206 -4.13 -14.39 3.80
CA GLU A 206 -3.48 -14.92 5.00
C GLU A 206 -4.54 -15.16 6.10
N GLY A 207 -4.24 -16.07 7.03
CA GLY A 207 -5.15 -16.44 8.13
C GLY A 207 -6.53 -16.91 7.64
N ASP A 208 -7.58 -16.40 8.28
CA ASP A 208 -8.99 -16.75 8.02
C ASP A 208 -9.42 -16.56 6.57
N ALA A 209 -8.83 -15.60 5.84
CA ALA A 209 -9.18 -15.37 4.44
C ALA A 209 -8.75 -16.53 3.54
N LYS A 210 -7.62 -17.18 3.88
CA LYS A 210 -7.16 -18.38 3.18
C LYS A 210 -8.09 -19.54 3.46
N ASP A 211 -8.47 -19.71 4.73
CA ASP A 211 -9.37 -20.79 5.17
C ASP A 211 -10.76 -20.62 4.56
N LEU A 212 -11.30 -19.40 4.53
CA LEU A 212 -12.57 -19.08 3.86
C LEU A 212 -12.49 -19.41 2.36
N LYS A 213 -11.39 -19.06 1.68
CA LYS A 213 -11.22 -19.42 0.27
C LYS A 213 -11.16 -20.94 0.05
N THR A 214 -10.52 -21.69 0.95
CA THR A 214 -10.53 -23.16 0.88
C THR A 214 -11.92 -23.73 1.11
N LEU A 215 -12.66 -23.18 2.07
CA LEU A 215 -14.03 -23.58 2.38
C LEU A 215 -15.00 -23.24 1.24
N GLN A 216 -14.82 -22.09 0.59
CA GLN A 216 -15.58 -21.68 -0.59
C GLN A 216 -15.34 -22.62 -1.76
N ALA A 217 -14.08 -23.00 -2.02
CA ALA A 217 -13.75 -23.99 -3.04
C ALA A 217 -14.39 -25.36 -2.72
N PHE A 218 -14.36 -25.77 -1.45
CA PHE A 218 -15.02 -26.98 -0.98
C PHE A 218 -16.53 -26.96 -1.21
N ALA A 219 -17.21 -25.86 -0.86
CA ALA A 219 -18.65 -25.69 -1.09
C ALA A 219 -19.00 -25.77 -2.58
N TRP A 220 -18.20 -25.14 -3.45
CA TRP A 220 -18.38 -25.25 -4.90
C TRP A 220 -18.19 -26.68 -5.43
N ASP A 221 -17.22 -27.42 -4.91
CA ASP A 221 -16.99 -28.81 -5.30
C ASP A 221 -18.10 -29.74 -4.83
N LEU A 222 -18.68 -29.50 -3.64
CA LEU A 222 -19.87 -30.21 -3.18
C LEU A 222 -21.08 -29.91 -4.07
N ASN A 223 -21.34 -28.63 -4.35
CA ASN A 223 -22.46 -28.23 -5.18
C ASN A 223 -22.37 -28.85 -6.58
N LYS A 224 -21.18 -28.82 -7.21
CA LYS A 224 -20.95 -29.48 -8.52
C LYS A 224 -21.23 -30.99 -8.49
N LYS A 225 -20.85 -31.69 -7.41
CA LYS A 225 -21.13 -33.13 -7.27
C LYS A 225 -22.62 -33.39 -7.13
N ASN A 226 -23.32 -32.59 -6.33
CA ASN A 226 -24.75 -32.73 -6.13
C ASN A 226 -25.53 -32.39 -7.41
N GLU A 227 -25.09 -31.40 -8.17
CA GLU A 227 -25.62 -31.08 -9.50
C GLU A 227 -25.41 -32.24 -10.50
N GLN A 228 -24.22 -32.84 -10.55
CA GLN A 228 -23.96 -34.01 -11.39
C GLN A 228 -24.82 -35.22 -11.02
N GLN A 229 -25.03 -35.46 -9.72
CA GLN A 229 -25.92 -36.52 -9.25
C GLN A 229 -27.37 -36.26 -9.65
N ARG A 230 -27.84 -35.01 -9.52
CA ARG A 230 -29.19 -34.62 -9.97
C ARG A 230 -29.34 -34.83 -11.48
N LEU A 231 -28.37 -34.40 -12.28
CA LEU A 231 -28.36 -34.62 -13.72
C LEU A 231 -28.35 -36.10 -14.07
N MET A 232 -27.51 -36.92 -13.43
CA MET A 232 -27.52 -38.38 -13.65
C MET A 232 -28.86 -38.99 -13.27
N SER A 233 -29.42 -38.63 -12.12
CA SER A 233 -30.73 -39.13 -11.68
C SER A 233 -31.87 -38.69 -12.60
N GLN A 234 -31.79 -37.50 -13.19
CA GLN A 234 -32.73 -37.06 -14.23
C GLN A 234 -32.56 -37.84 -15.52
N VAL A 235 -31.34 -38.16 -15.95
CA VAL A 235 -31.11 -38.96 -17.15
C VAL A 235 -31.56 -40.41 -16.95
N GLU A 236 -31.27 -41.02 -15.79
CA GLU A 236 -31.79 -42.35 -15.42
C GLU A 236 -33.32 -42.32 -15.26
N GLY A 237 -33.85 -41.27 -14.66
CA GLY A 237 -35.28 -41.05 -14.47
C GLY A 237 -36.03 -40.67 -15.75
N ALA A 238 -35.37 -40.11 -16.77
CA ALA A 238 -35.97 -39.77 -18.07
C ALA A 238 -36.28 -40.99 -18.94
N GLY A 239 -35.92 -42.20 -18.51
CA GLY A 239 -36.58 -43.43 -18.96
C GLY A 239 -38.06 -43.52 -18.53
N ALA A 240 -38.49 -42.68 -17.58
CA ALA A 240 -39.85 -42.52 -17.07
C ALA A 240 -40.20 -41.01 -17.02
N GLY A 241 -40.66 -40.46 -18.14
CA GLY A 241 -40.89 -39.02 -18.33
C GLY A 241 -41.67 -38.33 -17.19
N ALA A 242 -40.97 -37.50 -16.42
CA ALA A 242 -41.54 -36.48 -15.55
C ALA A 242 -40.46 -35.47 -15.12
N GLY A 243 -40.23 -34.43 -15.93
CA GLY A 243 -39.64 -33.19 -15.39
C GLY A 243 -40.71 -32.50 -14.54
N ALA A 244 -40.36 -31.96 -13.38
CA ALA A 244 -41.30 -31.18 -12.57
C ALA A 244 -41.63 -29.88 -13.30
N ILE A 245 -42.82 -29.80 -13.89
CA ILE A 245 -43.35 -28.64 -14.60
C ILE A 245 -44.12 -27.80 -13.57
N ASP A 246 -43.73 -26.54 -13.39
CA ASP A 246 -44.52 -25.58 -12.60
C ASP A 246 -45.84 -25.24 -13.33
N GLU A 247 -46.85 -24.72 -12.63
CA GLU A 247 -48.21 -24.47 -13.18
C GLU A 247 -48.22 -23.53 -14.41
N THR A 248 -47.10 -22.84 -14.67
CA THR A 248 -46.85 -21.94 -15.80
C THR A 248 -46.08 -22.56 -16.97
N GLY A 249 -45.67 -23.83 -16.89
CA GLY A 249 -44.88 -24.50 -17.93
C GLY A 249 -43.38 -24.18 -17.91
N ALA A 250 -42.89 -23.41 -16.93
CA ALA A 250 -41.48 -23.08 -16.78
C ALA A 250 -40.72 -24.16 -16.00
N ASN A 251 -39.52 -24.49 -16.47
CA ASN A 251 -38.62 -25.42 -15.79
C ASN A 251 -38.00 -24.72 -14.56
N VAL A 252 -38.42 -25.09 -13.35
CA VAL A 252 -37.92 -24.45 -12.12
C VAL A 252 -36.60 -25.10 -11.73
N ASN A 253 -35.51 -24.35 -11.88
CA ASN A 253 -34.21 -24.73 -11.32
C ASN A 253 -34.31 -24.65 -9.79
N VAL A 254 -34.58 -25.78 -9.13
CA VAL A 254 -34.52 -25.87 -7.66
C VAL A 254 -33.04 -25.83 -7.24
N THR A 255 -32.52 -24.63 -7.00
CA THR A 255 -31.17 -24.43 -6.46
C THR A 255 -31.11 -24.96 -5.03
N ASP A 256 -30.19 -25.87 -4.72
CA ASP A 256 -29.97 -26.32 -3.34
C ASP A 256 -29.30 -25.22 -2.52
N VAL A 257 -30.04 -24.62 -1.60
CA VAL A 257 -29.51 -23.58 -0.71
C VAL A 257 -28.63 -24.21 0.38
N ASN A 258 -28.75 -25.52 0.64
CA ASN A 258 -27.95 -26.20 1.66
C ASN A 258 -26.46 -26.27 1.31
N ASP A 259 -26.12 -26.18 0.02
CA ASP A 259 -24.73 -26.26 -0.44
C ASP A 259 -24.04 -24.89 -0.60
N SER A 260 -24.75 -23.81 -0.28
CA SER A 260 -24.22 -22.46 -0.37
C SER A 260 -23.50 -22.05 0.92
N LEU A 261 -22.24 -21.63 0.79
CA LEU A 261 -21.45 -21.11 1.92
C LEU A 261 -22.10 -19.89 2.57
N GLU A 262 -22.68 -18.99 1.77
CA GLU A 262 -23.31 -17.76 2.26
C GLU A 262 -24.64 -18.03 2.97
N ALA A 263 -25.37 -19.07 2.55
CA ALA A 263 -26.67 -19.39 3.12
C ALA A 263 -26.55 -20.24 4.40
N ASN A 264 -25.62 -21.21 4.41
CA ASN A 264 -25.43 -22.12 5.54
C ASN A 264 -23.93 -22.28 5.88
N PRO A 265 -23.28 -21.24 6.44
CA PRO A 265 -21.83 -21.23 6.66
C PRO A 265 -21.38 -22.29 7.67
N THR A 266 -22.11 -22.44 8.77
CA THR A 266 -21.77 -23.40 9.83
C THR A 266 -21.88 -24.85 9.36
N LEU A 267 -22.90 -25.14 8.56
CA LEU A 267 -23.10 -26.46 7.96
C LEU A 267 -21.93 -26.83 7.04
N MET A 268 -21.47 -25.87 6.22
CA MET A 268 -20.31 -26.05 5.35
C MET A 268 -19.04 -26.30 6.14
N LEU A 269 -18.82 -25.53 7.20
CA LEU A 269 -17.67 -25.70 8.06
C LEU A 269 -17.66 -27.09 8.73
N MET A 270 -18.82 -27.56 9.22
CA MET A 270 -18.94 -28.90 9.80
C MET A 270 -18.64 -29.99 8.77
N ARG A 271 -19.21 -29.89 7.56
CA ARG A 271 -18.96 -30.86 6.48
C ARG A 271 -17.50 -30.87 6.03
N GLU A 272 -16.87 -29.71 5.92
CA GLU A 272 -15.45 -29.61 5.56
C GLU A 272 -14.58 -30.26 6.64
N ARG A 273 -14.91 -30.03 7.92
CA ARG A 273 -14.22 -30.65 9.06
C ARG A 273 -14.39 -32.17 9.04
N GLU A 274 -15.60 -32.67 8.87
CA GLU A 274 -15.89 -34.10 8.76
C GLU A 274 -15.11 -34.74 7.60
N GLN A 275 -15.05 -34.07 6.45
CA GLN A 275 -14.30 -34.57 5.30
C GLN A 275 -12.78 -34.60 5.57
N LYS A 276 -12.24 -33.56 6.20
CA LYS A 276 -10.83 -33.50 6.61
C LYS A 276 -10.49 -34.61 7.62
N GLU A 277 -11.37 -34.86 8.59
CA GLU A 277 -11.21 -35.95 9.57
C GLU A 277 -11.25 -37.33 8.88
N ALA A 278 -12.20 -37.56 7.98
CA ALA A 278 -12.29 -38.79 7.20
C ALA A 278 -11.07 -39.00 6.28
N ALA A 279 -10.55 -37.94 5.67
CA ALA A 279 -9.35 -37.99 4.84
C ALA A 279 -8.10 -38.35 5.68
N LYS A 280 -7.96 -37.78 6.89
CA LYS A 280 -6.88 -38.13 7.83
C LYS A 280 -6.96 -39.59 8.26
N GLN A 281 -8.15 -40.09 8.58
CA GLN A 281 -8.33 -41.51 8.93
C GLN A 281 -7.94 -42.42 7.76
N LYS A 282 -8.31 -42.06 6.53
CA LYS A 282 -7.93 -42.79 5.32
C LYS A 282 -6.42 -42.76 5.08
N SER A 283 -5.73 -41.64 5.30
CA SER A 283 -4.28 -41.57 5.16
C SER A 283 -3.56 -42.40 6.22
N ILE A 284 -4.04 -42.38 7.47
CA ILE A 284 -3.51 -43.21 8.55
C ILE A 284 -3.69 -44.70 8.23
N ALA A 285 -4.87 -45.10 7.75
CA ALA A 285 -5.14 -46.47 7.35
C ALA A 285 -4.24 -46.93 6.19
N LYS A 286 -4.00 -46.05 5.20
CA LYS A 286 -3.05 -46.32 4.10
C LYS A 286 -1.61 -46.45 4.61
N GLN A 287 -1.17 -45.58 5.50
CA GLN A 287 0.16 -45.64 6.11
C GLN A 287 0.35 -46.94 6.91
N ARG A 288 -0.64 -47.32 7.72
CA ARG A 288 -0.64 -48.60 8.45
C ARG A 288 -0.55 -49.80 7.50
N LYS A 289 -1.36 -49.81 6.44
CA LYS A 289 -1.33 -50.87 5.43
C LYS A 289 0.03 -50.94 4.72
N LEU A 290 0.65 -49.80 4.39
CA LEU A 290 2.00 -49.77 3.83
C LEU A 290 3.03 -50.33 4.80
N PHE A 291 2.96 -49.92 6.07
CA PHE A 291 3.88 -50.38 7.11
C PHE A 291 3.83 -51.90 7.29
N GLU A 292 2.63 -52.48 7.23
CA GLU A 292 2.40 -53.94 7.26
C GLU A 292 2.99 -54.65 6.03
N MET A 293 2.85 -54.07 4.82
CA MET A 293 3.37 -54.66 3.59
C MET A 293 4.90 -54.61 3.47
N TYR A 294 5.56 -53.63 4.08
CA TYR A 294 7.02 -53.42 3.99
C TYR A 294 7.79 -53.87 5.24
N GLY A 295 7.20 -54.74 6.07
CA GLY A 295 7.93 -55.48 7.10
C GLY A 295 8.35 -54.69 8.33
N GLY A 296 7.70 -53.56 8.64
CA GLY A 296 7.97 -52.78 9.86
C GLY A 296 7.42 -53.38 11.16
N GLY A 297 6.74 -54.54 11.09
CA GLY A 297 5.99 -55.13 12.21
C GLY A 297 6.81 -55.90 13.26
N ASP A 298 8.10 -56.17 13.02
CA ASP A 298 8.82 -57.18 13.81
C ASP A 298 9.62 -56.66 15.02
N GLU A 299 9.69 -55.35 15.29
CA GLU A 299 10.49 -54.83 16.41
C GLU A 299 9.75 -54.75 17.77
N GLU A 300 8.42 -54.60 17.81
CA GLU A 300 7.71 -54.48 19.10
C GLU A 300 7.48 -55.83 19.82
N THR A 301 7.50 -56.96 19.09
CA THR A 301 7.40 -58.30 19.69
C THR A 301 8.75 -58.85 20.18
N SER A 302 9.87 -58.24 19.78
CA SER A 302 11.22 -58.68 20.19
C SER A 302 11.66 -58.18 21.58
N ILE A 303 11.05 -57.12 22.12
CA ILE A 303 11.50 -56.54 23.40
C ILE A 303 10.89 -57.28 24.61
N LYS A 304 9.73 -57.93 24.46
CA LYS A 304 9.10 -58.71 25.54
C LYS A 304 9.70 -60.10 25.77
N SER A 305 10.50 -60.63 24.85
CA SER A 305 11.13 -61.95 25.01
C SER A 305 12.52 -61.92 25.68
N ARG A 306 13.15 -60.74 25.83
CA ARG A 306 14.48 -60.61 26.46
C ARG A 306 14.46 -60.43 28.00
N ASN A 307 13.33 -60.07 28.61
CA ASN A 307 13.26 -59.81 30.05
C ASN A 307 12.81 -61.02 30.91
N SER A 308 12.74 -62.23 30.33
CA SER A 308 12.29 -63.44 31.05
C SER A 308 13.39 -64.49 31.28
N SER A 309 14.66 -64.22 30.94
CA SER A 309 15.74 -65.23 31.02
C SER A 309 16.88 -64.95 32.01
N ASP A 310 16.84 -63.86 32.79
CA ASP A 310 17.83 -63.64 33.87
C ASP A 310 17.17 -63.88 35.23
N GLY A 311 17.01 -65.17 35.53
CA GLY A 311 16.58 -65.68 36.82
C GLY A 311 17.38 -66.95 37.15
N LYS A 312 18.62 -66.76 37.58
CA LYS A 312 19.41 -67.69 38.41
C LYS A 312 20.53 -66.95 39.11
#